data_AF-A0A9E4D2R0-F1
#
_entry.id   AF-A0A9E4D2R0-F1
#
_cell.length_a   1.000
_cell.length_b   1.000
_cell.length_c   1.000
_cell.angle_alpha   90.00
_cell.angle_beta   90.00
_cell.angle_gamma   90.00
#
_symmetry.space_group_name_H-M   'P 1'
#
loop_
_entity.id
_entity.type
_entity.pdbx_description
1 polymer ?
#
loop_
_entity_poly.entity_id
_entity_poly.type
_entity_poly.pdbx_seq_one_letter_code
_entity_poly.pdbx_strand_id
1 'polypeptide(L)'
;VEPIYDGDDVDRTMAQMLGHDYGDWVAVLPGVQARFWNAGHMLGSASVELEVTVPGLREPMRLLFSGDIGPAFKLLHPDPEGPAGVDYLVCESTYGGTDRPATSDEARRLVLRDEVRAAMRPDGALLIPSFAVERAQELIADLTLLIDEGALPEIPIYIDSPLAARATEVFQRHRRTLDHGNSLTRGLHAPYVHFTHDVADSKRLDDLDGFHIVIAASGMCEAGRIRHRLKRWIWSDAATVLMAGYQAVGTLGRLLQDGVRSVRIQGEVYDVRARIRSIELYSGHADGPELSAWIAA
;
A
#
# COMPACT_ATOMS: atom_id res chain seq x y z
N VAL A 1 -22.78 -4.06 12.87
CA VAL A 1 -22.50 -2.77 12.17
C VAL A 1 -23.33 -2.81 10.90
N GLU A 2 -24.22 -1.85 10.73
CA GLU A 2 -24.99 -1.69 9.51
C GLU A 2 -24.12 -0.94 8.50
N PRO A 3 -23.99 -1.41 7.24
CA PRO A 3 -23.20 -0.73 6.23
C PRO A 3 -23.84 0.61 5.87
N ILE A 4 -23.03 1.64 5.62
CA ILE A 4 -23.50 3.00 5.29
C ILE A 4 -24.00 3.16 3.84
N TYR A 5 -23.79 2.14 2.99
CA TYR A 5 -24.27 2.01 1.61
C TYR A 5 -24.28 0.52 1.22
N ASP A 6 -24.95 0.17 0.12
CA ASP A 6 -25.04 -1.20 -0.38
C ASP A 6 -24.46 -1.38 -1.80
N GLY A 7 -24.65 -2.57 -2.39
CA GLY A 7 -24.17 -2.88 -3.73
C GLY A 7 -24.84 -2.05 -4.83
N ASP A 8 -26.12 -1.72 -4.67
CA ASP A 8 -26.86 -0.92 -5.65
C ASP A 8 -26.33 0.51 -5.67
N ASP A 9 -25.92 1.05 -4.51
CA ASP A 9 -25.25 2.36 -4.43
C ASP A 9 -23.92 2.36 -5.20
N VAL A 10 -23.15 1.29 -5.09
CA VAL A 10 -21.86 1.11 -5.81
C VAL A 10 -22.12 1.06 -7.32
N ASP A 11 -23.07 0.26 -7.77
CA ASP A 11 -23.37 0.11 -9.20
C ASP A 11 -23.81 1.44 -9.83
N ARG A 12 -24.67 2.21 -9.14
CA ARG A 12 -25.08 3.55 -9.59
C ARG A 12 -23.91 4.53 -9.62
N THR A 13 -22.96 4.42 -8.72
CA THR A 13 -21.76 5.27 -8.69
C THR A 13 -20.81 4.92 -9.83
N MET A 14 -20.54 3.63 -10.05
CA MET A 14 -19.67 3.14 -11.12
C MET A 14 -20.17 3.54 -12.51
N ALA A 15 -21.50 3.52 -12.72
CA ALA A 15 -22.11 3.94 -13.99
C ALA A 15 -21.91 5.44 -14.32
N GLN A 16 -21.52 6.26 -13.34
CA GLN A 16 -21.26 7.69 -13.51
C GLN A 16 -19.77 8.02 -13.65
N MET A 17 -18.88 7.04 -13.49
CA MET A 17 -17.44 7.26 -13.61
C MET A 17 -17.02 7.44 -15.08
N LEU A 18 -16.32 8.53 -15.35
CA LEU A 18 -15.70 8.82 -16.64
C LEU A 18 -14.18 8.85 -16.46
N GLY A 19 -13.47 8.03 -17.25
CA GLY A 19 -12.01 8.01 -17.25
C GLY A 19 -11.45 9.18 -18.06
N HIS A 20 -10.36 9.77 -17.57
CA HIS A 20 -9.65 10.85 -18.22
C HIS A 20 -8.15 10.58 -18.17
N ASP A 21 -7.46 10.89 -19.27
CA ASP A 21 -6.01 10.76 -19.35
C ASP A 21 -5.33 11.90 -18.59
N TYR A 22 -4.09 11.66 -18.14
CA TYR A 22 -3.28 12.70 -17.51
C TYR A 22 -2.90 13.79 -18.53
N GLY A 23 -2.77 15.02 -18.05
CA GLY A 23 -2.36 16.17 -18.86
C GLY A 23 -3.48 16.81 -19.70
N ASP A 24 -4.62 16.14 -19.86
CA ASP A 24 -5.75 16.67 -20.61
C ASP A 24 -6.68 17.52 -19.74
N TRP A 25 -7.14 18.64 -20.30
CA TRP A 25 -8.16 19.49 -19.69
C TRP A 25 -9.55 18.93 -19.92
N VAL A 26 -10.33 18.87 -18.84
CA VAL A 26 -11.70 18.35 -18.82
C VAL A 26 -12.63 19.42 -18.27
N ALA A 27 -13.67 19.77 -19.02
CA ALA A 27 -14.71 20.66 -18.53
C ALA A 27 -15.55 19.95 -17.45
N VAL A 28 -15.55 20.48 -16.23
CA VAL A 28 -16.31 19.90 -15.10
C VAL A 28 -17.69 20.55 -15.00
N LEU A 29 -17.72 21.88 -15.05
CA LEU A 29 -18.94 22.69 -15.07
C LEU A 29 -18.61 24.05 -15.72
N PRO A 30 -19.61 24.87 -16.10
CA PRO A 30 -19.34 26.16 -16.75
C PRO A 30 -18.38 27.04 -15.94
N GLY A 31 -17.23 27.37 -16.56
CA GLY A 31 -16.18 28.17 -15.92
C GLY A 31 -15.23 27.38 -15.01
N VAL A 32 -15.32 26.05 -14.94
CA VAL A 32 -14.40 25.19 -14.19
C VAL A 32 -13.93 24.04 -15.06
N GLN A 33 -12.61 23.90 -15.18
CA GLN A 33 -11.97 22.76 -15.82
C GLN A 33 -10.95 22.11 -14.88
N ALA A 34 -10.74 20.81 -15.08
CA ALA A 34 -9.81 20.00 -14.31
C ALA A 34 -8.78 19.35 -15.22
N ARG A 35 -7.57 19.18 -14.71
CA ARG A 35 -6.50 18.39 -15.34
C ARG A 35 -5.85 17.52 -14.29
N PHE A 36 -5.58 16.27 -14.66
CA PHE A 36 -5.01 15.27 -13.77
C PHE A 36 -3.52 15.11 -14.03
N TRP A 37 -2.73 15.01 -12.97
CA TRP A 37 -1.29 14.81 -12.99
C TRP A 37 -0.92 13.56 -12.24
N ASN A 38 0.09 12.81 -12.70
CA ASN A 38 0.56 11.63 -11.97
C ASN A 38 0.96 12.00 -10.54
N ALA A 39 0.32 11.42 -9.53
CA ALA A 39 0.70 11.64 -8.13
C ALA A 39 1.76 10.65 -7.62
N GLY A 40 2.12 9.63 -8.41
CA GLY A 40 3.09 8.61 -7.99
C GLY A 40 2.66 7.80 -6.77
N HIS A 41 1.40 7.88 -6.31
CA HIS A 41 0.96 7.26 -5.06
C HIS A 41 0.41 5.84 -5.24
N MET A 42 -0.35 5.58 -6.30
CA MET A 42 -0.79 4.25 -6.67
C MET A 42 -1.19 4.20 -8.14
N LEU A 43 -1.49 3.02 -8.67
CA LEU A 43 -1.99 2.89 -10.03
C LEU A 43 -3.25 3.76 -10.25
N GLY A 44 -3.12 4.79 -11.09
CA GLY A 44 -4.19 5.75 -11.38
C GLY A 44 -4.31 6.91 -10.38
N SER A 45 -3.38 7.06 -9.42
CA SER A 45 -3.39 8.19 -8.49
C SER A 45 -3.09 9.50 -9.19
N ALA A 46 -3.87 10.54 -8.89
CA ALA A 46 -3.73 11.83 -9.53
C ALA A 46 -3.77 13.01 -8.55
N SER A 47 -2.90 13.99 -8.80
CA SER A 47 -3.09 15.36 -8.35
C SER A 47 -4.07 16.05 -9.29
N VAL A 48 -4.97 16.88 -8.76
CA VAL A 48 -6.03 17.54 -9.53
C VAL A 48 -5.74 19.03 -9.60
N GLU A 49 -5.39 19.51 -10.79
CA GLU A 49 -5.32 20.93 -11.10
C GLU A 49 -6.70 21.42 -11.54
N LEU A 50 -7.17 22.51 -10.93
CA LEU A 50 -8.41 23.17 -11.28
C LEU A 50 -8.12 24.58 -11.79
N GLU A 51 -8.75 24.93 -12.91
CA GLU A 51 -8.88 26.31 -13.36
C GLU A 51 -10.32 26.77 -13.15
N VAL A 52 -10.47 27.86 -12.40
CA VAL A 52 -11.77 28.44 -12.06
C VAL A 52 -11.84 29.87 -12.59
N THR A 53 -12.78 30.11 -13.50
CA THR A 53 -13.08 31.45 -14.00
C THR A 53 -13.80 32.25 -12.90
N VAL A 54 -13.13 33.26 -12.36
CA VAL A 54 -13.69 34.13 -11.31
C VAL A 54 -14.08 35.48 -11.91
N PRO A 55 -15.33 35.95 -11.74
CA PRO A 55 -15.73 37.28 -12.20
C PRO A 55 -14.81 38.38 -11.65
N GLY A 56 -14.24 39.18 -12.55
CA GLY A 56 -13.35 40.28 -12.19
C GLY A 56 -11.85 39.96 -12.24
N LEU A 57 -11.47 38.67 -12.36
CA LEU A 57 -10.09 38.29 -12.68
C LEU A 57 -9.89 38.24 -14.20
N ARG A 58 -8.67 38.59 -14.65
CA ARG A 58 -8.30 38.52 -16.07
C ARG A 58 -7.93 37.10 -16.50
N GLU A 59 -7.33 36.35 -15.60
CA GLU A 59 -6.92 34.96 -15.80
C GLU A 59 -7.71 34.06 -14.83
N PRO A 60 -7.96 32.79 -15.19
CA PRO A 60 -8.55 31.82 -14.26
C PRO A 60 -7.69 31.66 -13.01
N MET A 61 -8.33 31.49 -11.85
CA MET A 61 -7.65 31.10 -10.63
C MET A 61 -7.26 29.62 -10.73
N ARG A 62 -6.00 29.31 -10.42
CA ARG A 62 -5.42 27.97 -10.50
C ARG A 62 -5.23 27.38 -9.12
N LEU A 63 -5.84 26.22 -8.87
CA LEU A 63 -5.70 25.47 -7.64
C LEU A 63 -5.12 24.10 -7.94
N LEU A 64 -4.29 23.58 -7.04
CA LEU A 64 -3.82 22.20 -7.10
C LEU A 64 -4.22 21.48 -5.82
N PHE A 65 -4.86 20.33 -5.96
CA PHE A 65 -5.06 19.37 -4.88
C PHE A 65 -4.08 18.23 -5.13
N SER A 66 -3.16 18.00 -4.19
CA SER A 66 -2.13 16.98 -4.36
C SER A 66 -2.68 15.55 -4.40
N GLY A 67 -3.85 15.31 -3.80
CA GLY A 67 -4.18 13.95 -3.36
C GLY A 67 -3.11 13.44 -2.40
N ASP A 68 -2.86 12.14 -2.43
CA ASP A 68 -1.70 11.53 -1.75
C ASP A 68 -0.53 11.52 -2.74
N ILE A 69 0.67 11.93 -2.29
CA ILE A 69 1.86 12.05 -3.14
C ILE A 69 2.80 10.88 -2.87
N GLY A 70 3.28 10.25 -3.94
CA GLY A 70 4.25 9.17 -3.90
C GLY A 70 5.62 9.60 -3.37
N PRO A 71 6.32 8.76 -2.58
CA PRO A 71 7.71 9.00 -2.23
C PRO A 71 8.63 8.84 -3.44
N ALA A 72 9.85 9.34 -3.32
CA ALA A 72 10.91 9.01 -4.26
C ALA A 72 11.21 7.50 -4.25
N PHE A 73 11.71 6.99 -5.36
CA PHE A 73 12.09 5.57 -5.52
C PHE A 73 10.94 4.61 -5.22
N LYS A 74 9.73 4.98 -5.63
CA LYS A 74 8.61 4.05 -5.57
C LYS A 74 8.78 2.96 -6.60
N LEU A 75 8.57 1.71 -6.18
CA LEU A 75 8.90 0.56 -7.00
C LEU A 75 8.06 0.43 -8.29
N LEU A 76 6.82 0.91 -8.31
CA LEU A 76 5.92 0.63 -9.44
C LEU A 76 5.55 1.85 -10.27
N HIS A 77 5.80 3.07 -9.78
CA HIS A 77 5.32 4.29 -10.42
C HIS A 77 6.44 5.29 -10.65
N PRO A 78 6.37 6.06 -11.76
CA PRO A 78 7.24 7.20 -11.95
C PRO A 78 6.96 8.26 -10.88
N ASP A 79 7.96 9.14 -10.70
CA ASP A 79 7.90 10.26 -9.76
C ASP A 79 6.67 11.14 -9.98
N PRO A 80 6.12 11.76 -8.91
CA PRO A 80 4.97 12.64 -9.01
C PRO A 80 5.27 13.86 -9.89
N GLU A 81 4.28 14.26 -10.68
CA GLU A 81 4.32 15.41 -11.57
C GLU A 81 3.34 16.50 -11.09
N GLY A 82 3.48 17.71 -11.64
CA GLY A 82 2.57 18.80 -11.32
C GLY A 82 2.78 20.04 -12.19
N PRO A 83 1.80 20.95 -12.20
CA PRO A 83 1.89 22.22 -12.88
C PRO A 83 2.69 23.24 -12.05
N ALA A 84 3.39 24.14 -12.72
CA ALA A 84 3.97 25.32 -12.09
C ALA A 84 3.00 26.52 -12.06
N GLY A 85 3.21 27.43 -11.11
CA GLY A 85 2.54 28.73 -11.05
C GLY A 85 1.06 28.67 -10.68
N VAL A 86 0.71 27.82 -9.72
CA VAL A 86 -0.65 27.76 -9.14
C VAL A 86 -0.82 28.83 -8.06
N ASP A 87 -2.04 29.34 -7.90
CA ASP A 87 -2.35 30.36 -6.88
C ASP A 87 -2.50 29.74 -5.49
N TYR A 88 -3.09 28.53 -5.43
CA TYR A 88 -3.33 27.80 -4.20
C TYR A 88 -2.95 26.33 -4.35
N LEU A 89 -2.30 25.81 -3.32
CA LEU A 89 -1.99 24.38 -3.18
C LEU A 89 -2.62 23.83 -1.91
N VAL A 90 -3.40 22.76 -2.06
CA VAL A 90 -3.87 21.92 -0.96
C VAL A 90 -3.04 20.64 -0.99
N CYS A 91 -2.05 20.56 -0.11
CA CYS A 91 -1.10 19.46 -0.03
C CYS A 91 -1.45 18.48 1.11
N GLU A 92 -1.23 17.19 0.89
CA GLU A 92 -1.25 16.19 1.97
C GLU A 92 -0.12 16.42 2.98
N SER A 93 -0.19 15.72 4.11
CA SER A 93 0.77 15.88 5.21
C SER A 93 0.97 14.61 6.03
N THR A 94 0.76 13.43 5.43
CA THR A 94 0.85 12.14 6.13
C THR A 94 2.18 12.00 6.87
N TYR A 95 3.28 12.40 6.23
CA TYR A 95 4.63 12.45 6.80
C TYR A 95 5.22 13.86 6.79
N GLY A 96 4.40 14.92 6.77
CA GLY A 96 4.89 16.31 6.64
C GLY A 96 5.82 16.77 7.78
N GLY A 97 5.76 16.12 8.94
CA GLY A 97 6.66 16.35 10.08
C GLY A 97 7.74 15.28 10.26
N THR A 98 7.96 14.41 9.27
CA THR A 98 8.90 13.30 9.33
C THR A 98 9.95 13.47 8.23
N ASP A 99 11.21 13.28 8.60
CA ASP A 99 12.34 13.25 7.68
C ASP A 99 12.84 11.82 7.65
N ARG A 100 12.64 11.11 6.53
CA ARG A 100 13.12 9.74 6.39
C ARG A 100 14.47 9.78 5.70
N PRO A 101 15.39 8.88 6.07
CA PRO A 101 16.64 8.74 5.33
C PRO A 101 16.32 8.46 3.86
N ALA A 102 16.96 9.23 2.96
CA ALA A 102 16.94 8.95 1.54
C ALA A 102 17.27 7.47 1.32
N THR A 103 16.41 6.80 0.57
CA THR A 103 16.50 5.36 0.35
C THR A 103 16.70 5.06 -1.12
N SER A 104 17.01 3.81 -1.41
CA SER A 104 17.02 3.27 -2.76
C SER A 104 16.29 1.93 -2.74
N ASP A 105 15.91 1.46 -3.90
CA ASP A 105 15.38 0.10 -4.07
C ASP A 105 16.27 -0.97 -3.43
N GLU A 106 17.58 -0.85 -3.59
CA GLU A 106 18.54 -1.77 -2.97
C GLU A 106 18.51 -1.67 -1.44
N ALA A 107 18.57 -0.47 -0.88
CA ALA A 107 18.54 -0.27 0.57
C ALA A 107 17.23 -0.80 1.19
N ARG A 108 16.09 -0.53 0.55
CA ARG A 108 14.77 -1.03 0.96
C ARG A 108 14.71 -2.56 0.94
N ARG A 109 15.26 -3.19 -0.10
CA ARG A 109 15.38 -4.66 -0.19
C ARG A 109 16.29 -5.26 0.87
N LEU A 110 17.41 -4.62 1.19
CA LEU A 110 18.32 -5.08 2.25
C LEU A 110 17.63 -5.10 3.62
N VAL A 111 16.87 -4.04 3.94
CA VAL A 111 16.08 -3.98 5.18
C VAL A 111 15.01 -5.08 5.21
N LEU A 112 14.28 -5.28 4.11
CA LEU A 112 13.28 -6.36 4.01
C LEU A 112 13.93 -7.74 4.21
N ARG A 113 15.04 -8.01 3.51
CA ARG A 113 15.80 -9.26 3.64
C ARG A 113 16.18 -9.54 5.09
N ASP A 114 16.68 -8.53 5.79
CA ASP A 114 17.15 -8.68 7.16
C ASP A 114 15.99 -8.93 8.13
N GLU A 115 14.84 -8.27 7.94
CA GLU A 115 13.64 -8.55 8.72
C GLU A 115 13.09 -9.96 8.45
N VAL A 116 13.08 -10.43 7.19
CA VAL A 116 12.70 -11.80 6.83
C VAL A 116 13.63 -12.81 7.49
N ARG A 117 14.95 -12.67 7.32
CA ARG A 117 15.95 -13.57 7.94
C ARG A 117 15.81 -13.61 9.46
N ALA A 118 15.59 -12.45 10.08
CA ALA A 118 15.40 -12.37 11.53
C ALA A 118 14.08 -12.99 12.00
N ALA A 119 13.08 -13.12 11.13
CA ALA A 119 11.79 -13.75 11.43
C ALA A 119 11.80 -15.27 11.25
N MET A 120 12.75 -15.80 10.46
CA MET A 120 12.85 -17.23 10.17
C MET A 120 13.02 -18.08 11.43
N ARG A 121 12.03 -18.93 11.71
CA ARG A 121 12.08 -19.99 12.73
C ARG A 121 11.48 -21.28 12.16
N PRO A 122 11.92 -22.48 12.60
CA PRO A 122 11.52 -23.76 12.02
C PRO A 122 10.01 -23.94 11.81
N ASP A 123 9.17 -23.42 12.72
CA ASP A 123 7.70 -23.42 12.60
C ASP A 123 7.13 -22.00 12.86
N GLY A 124 7.83 -20.99 12.34
CA GLY A 124 7.48 -19.58 12.50
C GLY A 124 6.64 -19.04 11.34
N ALA A 125 6.06 -17.86 11.55
CA ALA A 125 5.38 -17.12 10.49
C ALA A 125 5.81 -15.66 10.47
N LEU A 126 6.06 -15.13 9.27
CA LEU A 126 6.15 -13.70 9.05
C LEU A 126 4.80 -13.21 8.50
N LEU A 127 4.07 -12.48 9.33
CA LEU A 127 2.80 -11.86 8.95
C LEU A 127 3.06 -10.43 8.51
N ILE A 128 2.59 -10.08 7.31
CA ILE A 128 2.71 -8.73 6.76
C ILE A 128 1.29 -8.19 6.51
N PRO A 129 0.72 -7.42 7.45
CA PRO A 129 -0.48 -6.63 7.19
C PRO A 129 -0.21 -5.70 6.02
N SER A 130 -1.02 -5.78 4.96
CA SER A 130 -0.82 -4.96 3.77
C SER A 130 -2.14 -4.54 3.13
N PHE A 131 -2.15 -3.36 2.51
CA PHE A 131 -3.27 -2.93 1.67
C PHE A 131 -3.30 -3.78 0.40
N ALA A 132 -4.52 -4.10 -0.05
CA ALA A 132 -4.72 -5.01 -1.17
C ALA A 132 -4.23 -4.45 -2.52
N VAL A 133 -4.21 -3.13 -2.64
CA VAL A 133 -3.77 -2.39 -3.83
C VAL A 133 -2.42 -1.76 -3.52
N GLU A 134 -1.51 -1.81 -4.49
CA GLU A 134 -0.14 -1.27 -4.45
C GLU A 134 0.82 -2.03 -3.53
N ARG A 135 0.60 -1.96 -2.21
CA ARG A 135 1.59 -2.37 -1.21
C ARG A 135 1.90 -3.86 -1.26
N ALA A 136 0.88 -4.69 -1.41
CA ALA A 136 1.05 -6.13 -1.54
C ALA A 136 1.89 -6.47 -2.78
N GLN A 137 1.68 -5.77 -3.89
CA GLN A 137 2.38 -5.99 -5.15
C GLN A 137 3.87 -5.60 -5.03
N GLU A 138 4.18 -4.47 -4.38
CA GLU A 138 5.58 -4.08 -4.15
C GLU A 138 6.33 -5.11 -3.29
N LEU A 139 5.71 -5.58 -2.21
CA LEU A 139 6.30 -6.61 -1.34
C LEU A 139 6.53 -7.93 -2.08
N ILE A 140 5.59 -8.34 -2.94
CA ILE A 140 5.76 -9.55 -3.77
C ILE A 140 6.95 -9.39 -4.71
N ALA A 141 7.04 -8.25 -5.41
CA ALA A 141 8.11 -8.00 -6.36
C ALA A 141 9.49 -8.04 -5.70
N ASP A 142 9.64 -7.44 -4.52
CA ASP A 142 10.92 -7.44 -3.81
C ASP A 142 11.25 -8.75 -3.12
N LEU A 143 10.28 -9.43 -2.50
CA LEU A 143 10.50 -10.75 -1.88
C LEU A 143 10.92 -11.78 -2.93
N THR A 144 10.25 -11.80 -4.08
CA THR A 144 10.57 -12.73 -5.17
C THR A 144 11.94 -12.43 -5.77
N LEU A 145 12.29 -11.15 -5.97
CA LEU A 145 13.64 -10.78 -6.42
C LEU A 145 14.72 -11.23 -5.44
N LEU A 146 14.51 -11.04 -4.13
CA LEU A 146 15.45 -11.48 -3.10
C LEU A 146 15.63 -13.00 -3.06
N ILE A 147 14.58 -13.78 -3.36
CA ILE A 147 14.65 -15.24 -3.46
C ILE A 147 15.37 -15.66 -4.74
N ASP A 148 14.98 -15.09 -5.89
CA ASP A 148 15.56 -15.40 -7.19
C ASP A 148 17.07 -15.09 -7.26
N GLU A 149 17.52 -14.06 -6.55
CA GLU A 149 18.94 -13.69 -6.44
C GLU A 149 19.71 -14.50 -5.38
N GLY A 150 19.04 -15.40 -4.65
CA GLY A 150 19.62 -16.22 -3.59
C GLY A 150 19.95 -15.46 -2.30
N ALA A 151 19.46 -14.22 -2.15
CA ALA A 151 19.60 -13.45 -0.91
C ALA A 151 18.67 -14.00 0.20
N LEU A 152 17.56 -14.62 -0.17
CA LEU A 152 16.70 -15.41 0.70
C LEU A 152 16.60 -16.85 0.15
N PRO A 153 16.43 -17.87 1.01
CA PRO A 153 16.09 -19.21 0.53
C PRO A 153 14.66 -19.20 -0.05
N GLU A 154 14.31 -20.27 -0.79
CA GLU A 154 12.93 -20.47 -1.22
C GLU A 154 12.00 -20.58 0.01
N ILE A 155 11.05 -19.67 0.12
CA ILE A 155 10.10 -19.58 1.22
C ILE A 155 8.69 -19.47 0.62
N PRO A 156 7.71 -20.28 1.07
CA PRO A 156 6.32 -20.11 0.67
C PRO A 156 5.77 -18.74 1.07
N ILE A 157 5.24 -17.99 0.10
CA ILE A 157 4.60 -16.69 0.27
C ILE A 157 3.12 -16.83 -0.06
N TYR A 158 2.26 -16.58 0.92
CA TYR A 158 0.81 -16.65 0.78
C TYR A 158 0.18 -15.27 0.76
N ILE A 159 -0.58 -14.96 -0.28
CA ILE A 159 -1.35 -13.72 -0.41
C ILE A 159 -2.78 -14.02 0.04
N ASP A 160 -3.06 -13.77 1.32
CA ASP A 160 -4.34 -14.06 1.93
C ASP A 160 -5.33 -12.89 1.81
N SER A 161 -5.65 -12.54 0.56
CA SER A 161 -6.58 -11.45 0.23
C SER A 161 -7.15 -11.63 -1.19
N PRO A 162 -8.44 -12.01 -1.33
CA PRO A 162 -9.09 -12.09 -2.64
C PRO A 162 -9.14 -10.74 -3.36
N LEU A 163 -9.19 -9.65 -2.60
CA LEU A 163 -9.09 -8.31 -3.17
C LEU A 163 -7.69 -8.05 -3.72
N ALA A 164 -6.62 -8.47 -3.02
CA ALA A 164 -5.26 -8.32 -3.53
C ALA A 164 -5.02 -9.17 -4.78
N ALA A 165 -5.55 -10.40 -4.82
CA ALA A 165 -5.51 -11.24 -6.01
C ALA A 165 -6.15 -10.53 -7.23
N ARG A 166 -7.36 -9.97 -7.06
CA ARG A 166 -8.06 -9.22 -8.13
C ARG A 166 -7.34 -7.92 -8.50
N ALA A 167 -6.81 -7.19 -7.51
CA ALA A 167 -6.03 -5.97 -7.76
C ALA A 167 -4.79 -6.30 -8.60
N THR A 168 -4.07 -7.37 -8.24
CA THR A 168 -2.91 -7.86 -8.98
C THR A 168 -3.20 -8.16 -10.45
N GLU A 169 -4.39 -8.65 -10.80
CA GLU A 169 -4.79 -8.82 -12.21
C GLU A 169 -4.85 -7.47 -12.95
N VAL A 170 -5.27 -6.39 -12.27
CA VAL A 170 -5.26 -5.03 -12.84
C VAL A 170 -3.83 -4.56 -13.07
N PHE A 171 -2.93 -4.73 -12.09
CA PHE A 171 -1.50 -4.39 -12.26
C PHE A 171 -0.87 -5.14 -13.44
N GLN A 172 -1.22 -6.41 -13.67
CA GLN A 172 -0.73 -7.18 -14.82
C GLN A 172 -1.20 -6.59 -16.15
N ARG A 173 -2.44 -6.12 -16.25
CA ARG A 173 -2.96 -5.45 -17.46
C ARG A 173 -2.20 -4.15 -17.75
N HIS A 174 -1.80 -3.43 -16.69
CA HIS A 174 -1.07 -2.17 -16.77
C HIS A 174 0.46 -2.32 -16.68
N ARG A 175 1.03 -3.53 -16.70
CA ARG A 175 2.47 -3.77 -16.45
C ARG A 175 3.45 -2.97 -17.32
N ARG A 176 3.01 -2.46 -18.47
CA ARG A 176 3.84 -1.67 -19.39
C ARG A 176 3.98 -0.20 -18.97
N THR A 177 3.08 0.29 -18.12
CA THR A 177 3.12 1.66 -17.58
C THR A 177 3.77 1.73 -16.21
N LEU A 178 4.24 0.58 -15.68
CA LEU A 178 4.89 0.47 -14.38
C LEU A 178 6.40 0.25 -14.57
N ASP A 179 7.23 0.96 -13.82
CA ASP A 179 8.70 0.89 -13.94
C ASP A 179 9.23 -0.54 -13.74
N HIS A 180 8.70 -1.25 -12.74
CA HIS A 180 9.06 -2.64 -12.44
C HIS A 180 7.94 -3.65 -12.73
N GLY A 181 7.02 -3.34 -13.66
CA GLY A 181 5.86 -4.19 -13.97
C GLY A 181 6.22 -5.59 -14.47
N ASN A 182 7.36 -5.75 -15.16
CA ASN A 182 7.84 -7.07 -15.60
C ASN A 182 8.37 -7.92 -14.44
N SER A 183 9.08 -7.30 -13.49
CA SER A 183 9.58 -7.98 -12.29
C SER A 183 8.42 -8.43 -11.42
N LEU A 184 7.42 -7.57 -11.21
CA LEU A 184 6.17 -7.94 -10.55
C LEU A 184 5.51 -9.14 -11.25
N THR A 185 5.32 -9.08 -12.57
CA THR A 185 4.71 -10.18 -13.34
C THR A 185 5.46 -11.51 -13.14
N ARG A 186 6.80 -11.49 -13.13
CA ARG A 186 7.61 -12.68 -12.86
C ARG A 186 7.35 -13.22 -11.45
N GLY A 187 7.43 -12.35 -10.44
CA GLY A 187 7.21 -12.73 -9.04
C GLY A 187 5.82 -13.32 -8.79
N LEU A 188 4.79 -12.80 -9.45
CA LEU A 188 3.42 -13.30 -9.38
C LEU A 188 3.25 -14.74 -9.91
N HIS A 189 4.13 -15.17 -10.80
CA HIS A 189 4.14 -16.52 -11.36
C HIS A 189 5.20 -17.43 -10.75
N ALA A 190 5.91 -16.98 -9.71
CA ALA A 190 6.88 -17.79 -9.00
C ALA A 190 6.19 -18.98 -8.32
N PRO A 191 6.79 -20.19 -8.35
CA PRO A 191 6.14 -21.41 -7.84
C PRO A 191 5.88 -21.38 -6.33
N TYR A 192 6.61 -20.53 -5.60
CA TYR A 192 6.52 -20.33 -4.15
C TYR A 192 5.58 -19.17 -3.76
N VAL A 193 4.89 -18.53 -4.71
CA VAL A 193 3.87 -17.50 -4.45
C VAL A 193 2.48 -18.10 -4.66
N HIS A 194 1.65 -18.04 -3.62
CA HIS A 194 0.34 -18.67 -3.58
C HIS A 194 -0.76 -17.66 -3.24
N PHE A 195 -1.84 -17.64 -4.01
CA PHE A 195 -3.01 -16.80 -3.75
C PHE A 195 -4.12 -17.64 -3.13
N THR A 196 -4.79 -17.11 -2.11
CA THR A 196 -6.02 -17.71 -1.60
C THR A 196 -7.23 -17.08 -2.28
N HIS A 197 -8.19 -17.90 -2.71
CA HIS A 197 -9.36 -17.44 -3.45
C HIS A 197 -10.61 -17.39 -2.56
N ASP A 198 -10.74 -18.34 -1.64
CA ASP A 198 -11.91 -18.45 -0.77
C ASP A 198 -11.55 -18.57 0.72
N VAL A 199 -12.58 -18.79 1.55
CA VAL A 199 -12.43 -18.92 3.00
C VAL A 199 -11.79 -20.27 3.39
N ALA A 200 -12.03 -21.32 2.62
CA ALA A 200 -11.44 -22.63 2.87
C ALA A 200 -9.93 -22.59 2.64
N ASP A 201 -9.47 -21.96 1.55
CA ASP A 201 -8.06 -21.72 1.28
C ASP A 201 -7.38 -20.97 2.42
N SER A 202 -7.98 -19.86 2.89
CA SER A 202 -7.45 -19.06 4.00
C SER A 202 -7.35 -19.86 5.30
N LYS A 203 -8.31 -20.75 5.58
CA LYS A 203 -8.28 -21.62 6.77
C LYS A 203 -7.17 -22.66 6.70
N ARG A 204 -6.86 -23.19 5.51
CA ARG A 204 -5.76 -24.16 5.33
C ARG A 204 -4.40 -23.56 5.69
N LEU A 205 -4.26 -22.23 5.67
CA LEU A 205 -3.05 -21.55 6.12
C LEU A 205 -2.78 -21.72 7.63
N ASP A 206 -3.79 -22.11 8.43
CA ASP A 206 -3.61 -22.34 9.87
C ASP A 206 -2.85 -23.64 10.19
N ASP A 207 -2.82 -24.58 9.22
CA ASP A 207 -2.26 -25.92 9.33
C ASP A 207 -0.91 -26.05 8.59
N LEU A 208 -0.29 -24.93 8.22
CA LEU A 208 1.03 -24.93 7.56
C LEU A 208 2.13 -25.26 8.56
N ASP A 209 2.98 -26.21 8.17
CA ASP A 209 4.25 -26.50 8.81
C ASP A 209 5.38 -25.70 8.15
N GLY A 210 6.48 -25.48 8.88
CA GLY A 210 7.61 -24.75 8.34
C GLY A 210 7.46 -23.22 8.35
N PHE A 211 8.58 -22.53 8.16
CA PHE A 211 8.56 -21.07 8.00
C PHE A 211 7.84 -20.64 6.72
N HIS A 212 6.91 -19.68 6.86
CA HIS A 212 6.19 -19.12 5.73
C HIS A 212 5.89 -17.64 5.93
N ILE A 213 5.66 -16.94 4.81
CA ILE A 213 5.28 -15.53 4.78
C ILE A 213 3.80 -15.45 4.43
N VAL A 214 3.03 -14.64 5.16
CA VAL A 214 1.63 -14.34 4.82
C VAL A 214 1.44 -12.84 4.69
N ILE A 215 1.09 -12.39 3.49
CA ILE A 215 0.66 -11.02 3.20
C ILE A 215 -0.87 -11.00 3.22
N ALA A 216 -1.48 -10.24 4.13
CA ALA A 216 -2.93 -10.24 4.29
C ALA A 216 -3.50 -8.84 4.56
N ALA A 217 -4.71 -8.61 4.06
CA ALA A 217 -5.46 -7.37 4.30
C ALA A 217 -6.26 -7.42 5.61
N SER A 218 -6.52 -6.29 6.30
CA SER A 218 -6.15 -4.91 5.92
C SER A 218 -4.80 -4.45 6.48
N GLY A 219 -4.16 -3.48 5.80
CA GLY A 219 -2.82 -2.98 6.14
C GLY A 219 -2.66 -2.37 7.53
N MET A 220 -3.78 -1.98 8.17
CA MET A 220 -3.79 -1.41 9.54
C MET A 220 -4.37 -2.37 10.60
N CYS A 221 -4.56 -3.64 10.25
CA CYS A 221 -5.08 -4.70 11.13
C CYS A 221 -6.53 -4.52 11.63
N GLU A 222 -7.27 -3.52 11.15
CA GLU A 222 -8.65 -3.22 11.60
C GLU A 222 -9.68 -4.26 11.16
N ALA A 223 -9.47 -4.85 9.98
CA ALA A 223 -10.43 -5.75 9.34
C ALA A 223 -9.72 -6.79 8.47
N GLY A 224 -10.52 -7.65 7.83
CA GLY A 224 -10.02 -8.62 6.86
C GLY A 224 -9.32 -9.82 7.49
N ARG A 225 -8.66 -10.59 6.62
CA ARG A 225 -8.08 -11.90 6.95
C ARG A 225 -6.84 -11.79 7.84
N ILE A 226 -6.15 -10.66 7.85
CA ILE A 226 -5.02 -10.43 8.76
C ILE A 226 -5.43 -10.63 10.22
N ARG A 227 -6.67 -10.30 10.62
CA ARG A 227 -7.14 -10.53 11.99
C ARG A 227 -7.17 -12.01 12.34
N HIS A 228 -7.52 -12.87 11.39
CA HIS A 228 -7.48 -14.32 11.59
C HIS A 228 -6.04 -14.81 11.75
N ARG A 229 -5.12 -14.32 10.91
CA ARG A 229 -3.69 -14.62 11.02
C ARG A 229 -3.10 -14.14 12.36
N LEU A 230 -3.47 -12.95 12.82
CA LEU A 230 -3.07 -12.43 14.13
C LEU A 230 -3.64 -13.28 15.27
N LYS A 231 -4.92 -13.67 15.26
CA LYS A 231 -5.48 -14.58 16.28
C LYS A 231 -4.68 -15.89 16.38
N ARG A 232 -4.24 -16.42 15.23
CA ARG A 232 -3.43 -17.64 15.18
C ARG A 232 -2.03 -17.46 15.77
N TRP A 233 -1.37 -16.34 15.51
CA TRP A 233 0.08 -16.21 15.71
C TRP A 233 0.53 -15.19 16.74
N ILE A 234 -0.29 -14.20 17.11
CA ILE A 234 0.17 -13.04 17.90
C ILE A 234 0.66 -13.41 19.31
N TRP A 235 0.20 -14.54 19.83
CA TRP A 235 0.58 -15.09 21.14
C TRP A 235 1.81 -15.99 21.08
N SER A 236 2.37 -16.26 19.90
CA SER A 236 3.55 -17.10 19.71
C SER A 236 4.79 -16.24 19.50
N ASP A 237 5.90 -16.58 20.17
CA ASP A 237 7.19 -15.93 19.97
C ASP A 237 7.89 -16.38 18.67
N ALA A 238 7.35 -17.41 18.01
CA ALA A 238 7.80 -17.86 16.70
C ALA A 238 7.29 -16.99 15.55
N ALA A 239 6.35 -16.08 15.83
CA ALA A 239 5.81 -15.16 14.83
C ALA A 239 6.50 -13.80 14.85
N THR A 240 6.62 -13.20 13.67
CA THR A 240 6.90 -11.77 13.49
C THR A 240 5.74 -11.12 12.75
N VAL A 241 5.25 -10.00 13.25
CA VAL A 241 4.31 -9.13 12.53
C VAL A 241 5.09 -7.92 12.02
N LEU A 242 5.19 -7.77 10.71
CA LEU A 242 5.94 -6.72 10.04
C LEU A 242 4.99 -5.71 9.41
N MET A 243 4.91 -4.52 10.03
CA MET A 243 4.11 -3.41 9.53
C MET A 243 4.87 -2.70 8.40
N ALA A 244 4.40 -2.88 7.16
CA ALA A 244 5.04 -2.31 5.96
C ALA A 244 4.29 -1.05 5.49
N GLY A 245 4.15 -0.05 6.36
CA GLY A 245 3.48 1.22 6.05
C GLY A 245 2.95 1.95 7.29
N TYR A 246 2.39 3.14 7.06
CA TYR A 246 1.81 4.00 8.10
C TYR A 246 0.69 3.30 8.89
N GLN A 247 0.65 3.50 10.20
CA GLN A 247 -0.42 3.01 11.08
C GLN A 247 -1.10 4.18 11.78
N ALA A 248 -2.34 4.46 11.38
CA ALA A 248 -3.10 5.57 11.90
C ALA A 248 -3.42 5.39 13.39
N VAL A 249 -3.45 6.52 14.12
CA VAL A 249 -3.82 6.54 15.54
C VAL A 249 -5.21 5.95 15.72
N GLY A 250 -5.35 5.06 16.71
CA GLY A 250 -6.61 4.37 17.01
C GLY A 250 -6.79 3.03 16.32
N THR A 251 -5.90 2.64 15.40
CA THR A 251 -5.91 1.31 14.77
C THR A 251 -5.22 0.24 15.63
N LEU A 252 -5.61 -1.01 15.46
CA LEU A 252 -4.96 -2.17 16.07
C LEU A 252 -3.48 -2.24 15.66
N GLY A 253 -3.17 -1.99 14.40
CA GLY A 253 -1.79 -1.99 13.93
C GLY A 253 -0.93 -0.95 14.65
N ARG A 254 -1.48 0.24 14.93
CA ARG A 254 -0.79 1.25 15.74
C ARG A 254 -0.59 0.81 17.20
N LEU A 255 -1.61 0.22 17.83
CA LEU A 255 -1.49 -0.32 19.19
C LEU A 255 -0.35 -1.35 19.29
N LEU A 256 -0.24 -2.23 18.29
CA LEU A 256 0.84 -3.22 18.23
C LEU A 256 2.21 -2.57 18.07
N GLN A 257 2.35 -1.54 17.22
CA GLN A 257 3.58 -0.78 17.09
C GLN A 257 3.98 -0.08 18.40
N ASP A 258 3.00 0.43 19.15
CA ASP A 258 3.23 1.10 20.45
C ASP A 258 3.62 0.10 21.57
N GLY A 259 3.68 -1.21 21.28
CA GLY A 259 4.24 -2.22 22.18
C GLY A 259 3.28 -2.71 23.28
N VAL A 260 1.98 -2.66 23.02
CA VAL A 260 0.98 -3.23 23.95
C VAL A 260 1.24 -4.71 24.21
N ARG A 261 1.08 -5.14 25.46
CA ARG A 261 1.32 -6.53 25.87
C ARG A 261 0.12 -7.45 25.67
N SER A 262 -1.06 -6.88 25.48
CA SER A 262 -2.29 -7.63 25.18
C SER A 262 -3.19 -6.80 24.28
N VAL A 263 -3.95 -7.48 23.42
CA VAL A 263 -4.91 -6.86 22.49
C VAL A 263 -6.21 -7.63 22.44
N ARG A 264 -7.31 -6.94 22.12
CA ARG A 264 -8.60 -7.58 21.87
C ARG A 264 -8.85 -7.70 20.38
N ILE A 265 -9.02 -8.93 19.89
CA ILE A 265 -9.32 -9.21 18.48
C ILE A 265 -10.61 -10.04 18.43
N GLN A 266 -11.65 -9.49 17.77
CA GLN A 266 -12.97 -10.14 17.63
C GLN A 266 -13.60 -10.60 18.97
N GLY A 267 -13.42 -9.80 20.02
CA GLY A 267 -14.00 -10.05 21.36
C GLY A 267 -13.12 -10.86 22.30
N GLU A 268 -12.08 -11.52 21.78
CA GLU A 268 -11.13 -12.33 22.57
C GLU A 268 -9.85 -11.55 22.87
N VAL A 269 -9.26 -11.79 24.04
CA VAL A 269 -8.02 -11.15 24.48
C VAL A 269 -6.84 -12.08 24.21
N TYR A 270 -5.78 -11.53 23.63
CA TYR A 270 -4.56 -12.25 23.29
C TYR A 270 -3.36 -11.56 23.92
N ASP A 271 -2.45 -12.35 24.49
CA ASP A 271 -1.10 -11.89 24.84
C ASP A 271 -0.34 -11.59 23.54
N VAL A 272 0.39 -10.48 23.50
CA VAL A 272 1.28 -10.15 22.39
C VAL A 272 2.67 -10.68 22.73
N ARG A 273 3.03 -11.82 22.13
CA ARG A 273 4.37 -12.42 22.22
C ARG A 273 5.12 -12.43 20.89
N ALA A 274 4.39 -12.31 19.78
CA ALA A 274 4.97 -12.14 18.47
C ALA A 274 5.85 -10.89 18.43
N ARG A 275 6.94 -10.95 17.67
CA ARG A 275 7.82 -9.81 17.47
C ARG A 275 7.14 -8.80 16.56
N ILE A 276 6.88 -7.59 17.04
CA ILE A 276 6.32 -6.51 16.22
C ILE A 276 7.47 -5.67 15.63
N ARG A 277 7.47 -5.52 14.30
CA ARG A 277 8.50 -4.80 13.53
C ARG A 277 7.82 -3.87 12.54
N SER A 278 8.55 -2.87 12.06
CA SER A 278 8.05 -1.90 11.09
C SER A 278 9.11 -1.58 10.04
N ILE A 279 8.68 -1.42 8.79
CA ILE A 279 9.48 -0.86 7.70
C ILE A 279 8.66 0.25 7.05
N GLU A 280 9.08 1.50 7.22
CA GLU A 280 8.39 2.67 6.68
C GLU A 280 8.76 2.98 5.22
N LEU A 281 9.79 2.30 4.70
CA LEU A 281 10.24 2.41 3.30
C LEU A 281 9.22 1.84 2.30
N TYR A 282 8.25 1.08 2.82
CA TYR A 282 7.06 0.65 2.11
C TYR A 282 5.88 1.56 2.44
N SER A 283 6.06 2.84 2.70
CA SER A 283 4.93 3.77 2.68
C SER A 283 4.60 4.15 1.24
N GLY A 284 3.32 4.42 0.97
CA GLY A 284 2.87 4.99 -0.30
C GLY A 284 3.06 6.50 -0.38
N HIS A 285 3.42 7.17 0.72
CA HIS A 285 3.42 8.63 0.86
C HIS A 285 4.84 9.21 0.90
N ALA A 286 4.99 10.40 0.32
CA ALA A 286 6.14 11.27 0.44
C ALA A 286 6.32 11.80 1.87
N ASP A 287 7.57 11.99 2.27
CA ASP A 287 7.94 12.61 3.54
C ASP A 287 8.09 14.13 3.46
N GLY A 288 8.43 14.77 4.59
CA GLY A 288 8.54 16.23 4.67
C GLY A 288 9.47 16.83 3.61
N PRO A 289 10.73 16.36 3.50
CA PRO A 289 11.63 16.79 2.43
C PRO A 289 11.10 16.53 1.01
N GLU A 290 10.55 15.34 0.74
CA GLU A 290 10.01 14.97 -0.58
C GLU A 290 8.81 15.86 -0.96
N LEU A 291 7.87 16.09 -0.05
CA LEU A 291 6.75 17.02 -0.23
C LEU A 291 7.26 18.45 -0.47
N SER A 292 8.25 18.90 0.31
CA SER A 292 8.83 20.24 0.14
C SER A 292 9.49 20.41 -1.22
N ALA A 293 10.17 19.37 -1.71
CA ALA A 293 10.79 19.36 -3.03
C ALA A 293 9.73 19.40 -4.16
N TRP A 294 8.66 18.61 -4.04
CA TRP A 294 7.55 18.62 -5.00
C TRP A 294 6.83 19.97 -5.06
N ILE A 295 6.65 20.64 -3.92
CA ILE A 295 6.05 21.98 -3.85
C ILE A 295 6.93 23.04 -4.52
N ALA A 296 8.26 22.87 -4.46
CA ALA A 296 9.22 23.85 -4.96
C ALA A 296 9.55 23.71 -6.45
N ALA A 297 9.21 22.57 -7.06
CA ALA A 297 9.46 22.25 -8.47
C ALA A 297 8.55 23.05 -9.42
#